data_AF-A0A6A6MJR5-F1
#
_entry.id   AF-A0A6A6MJR5-F1
#
_cell.length_a   1.000
_cell.length_b   1.000
_cell.length_c   1.000
_cell.angle_alpha   90.00
_cell.angle_beta   90.00
_cell.angle_gamma   90.00
#
_symmetry.space_group_name_H-M   'P 1'
#
loop_
_entity.id
_entity.type
_entity.pdbx_description
1 polymer ?
#
loop_
_entity_poly.entity_id
_entity_poly.type
_entity_poly.pdbx_seq_one_letter_code
_entity_poly.pdbx_strand_id
1 'polypeptide(L)'
;MESVRCWFTKLKSKDKLKSAKNKETSGNGKEGSKAPTSEEAPSNVTKQRAAAAKQYIENHYKKQMKSLQERKERRNVLEKKLADAEVSEEEQNNLLKYLEKKETEYMRLQRHKMGADDFEPLTMIGKGAFGEVRICREKSTGHVYAMKKLKKSEMLRRGQVEHVKAERNLLAEVDSNCIVKLYCSFQDEEYLYLIMEYLPGGDMMTLLMRKDTLTEDEARFYVGETVLAIESIHKHNYIHRDIKPDNLLLDRHGHMKLSDFGLCKPLDCSNLQEKDFSLGNNLSGALQSDGRPAAPKRTQQEQLQHWQRNRRMLAYSTVGTPDYIAPEVLLKKGYGMECDWWSLGAIMYEMLVGYPPFYSDEPMSTCRKIVNWRTHLKFPEEAKLSPEAKDLISKLLCNVDQRLGTKGADEIKAHPWFKGLEWDKLYQIKAAFIPEVNDELDTQNFEKFEEADSQIQSSTKAGPWRKMLSSKDINFVGYTYKNFEIVNDNQLPGIAELKKKSTKPKRPSIKSLFEDESAAANQPVQGSFLGLLPPKIDEASELPSRSK
;
A
#
# COMPACT_ATOMS: atom_id res chain seq x y z
N MET A 1 22.27 -12.14 -32.67
CA MET A 1 22.71 -10.84 -32.12
C MET A 1 23.08 -9.79 -33.20
N GLU A 2 23.16 -10.13 -34.49
CA GLU A 2 23.58 -9.17 -35.54
C GLU A 2 22.42 -8.46 -36.27
N SER A 3 21.23 -9.05 -36.28
CA SER A 3 20.07 -8.50 -37.02
C SER A 3 19.52 -7.18 -36.42
N VAL A 4 19.70 -6.95 -35.11
CA VAL A 4 19.15 -5.77 -34.40
C VAL A 4 20.04 -4.53 -34.55
N ARG A 5 21.33 -4.68 -34.84
CA ARG A 5 22.26 -3.55 -35.03
C ARG A 5 22.06 -2.84 -36.37
N CYS A 6 21.58 -3.55 -37.40
CA CYS A 6 21.39 -3.01 -38.75
C CYS A 6 20.23 -1.99 -38.85
N TRP A 7 19.21 -2.12 -37.98
CA TRP A 7 18.09 -1.16 -37.95
C TRP A 7 18.47 0.21 -37.34
N PHE A 8 19.43 0.23 -36.40
CA PHE A 8 19.77 1.45 -35.65
C PHE A 8 20.64 2.45 -36.42
N THR A 9 21.40 2.02 -37.43
CA THR A 9 22.27 2.92 -38.22
C THR A 9 21.51 3.69 -39.29
N LYS A 10 20.36 3.19 -39.76
CA LYS A 10 19.53 3.84 -40.80
C LYS A 10 18.74 5.06 -40.32
N LEU A 11 18.51 5.22 -39.01
CA LEU A 11 17.76 6.36 -38.46
C LEU A 11 18.62 7.58 -38.11
N LYS A 12 19.92 7.41 -37.83
CA LYS A 12 20.81 8.50 -37.38
C LYS A 12 21.35 9.40 -38.50
N SER A 13 21.25 8.99 -39.76
CA SER A 13 21.81 9.72 -40.90
C SER A 13 20.91 10.81 -41.47
N LYS A 14 19.68 10.98 -40.97
CA LYS A 14 18.69 11.92 -41.56
C LYS A 14 18.59 13.29 -40.85
N ASP A 15 19.21 13.47 -39.68
CA ASP A 15 19.04 14.68 -38.83
C ASP A 15 20.19 15.70 -38.87
N LYS A 16 21.15 15.57 -39.80
CA LYS A 16 22.23 16.56 -39.96
C LYS A 16 22.36 17.03 -41.39
N LEU A 17 21.45 17.90 -41.84
CA LEU A 17 21.75 18.99 -42.76
C LEU A 17 20.51 19.88 -42.94
N LYS A 18 20.53 21.10 -42.37
CA LYS A 18 20.10 22.36 -43.00
C LYS A 18 20.01 23.47 -41.95
N SER A 19 21.05 24.31 -41.95
CA SER A 19 21.09 25.63 -41.33
C SER A 19 21.54 26.64 -42.40
N ALA A 20 20.83 27.76 -42.46
CA ALA A 20 21.17 29.07 -43.06
C ALA A 20 21.24 29.23 -44.61
N LYS A 21 20.32 30.03 -45.19
CA LYS A 21 20.59 31.36 -45.79
C LYS A 21 19.33 32.04 -46.38
N ASN A 22 19.44 33.38 -46.49
CA ASN A 22 18.41 34.44 -46.66
C ASN A 22 17.86 34.69 -48.08
N LYS A 23 16.69 35.36 -48.10
CA LYS A 23 16.14 36.41 -49.02
C LYS A 23 16.25 36.24 -50.56
N GLU A 24 15.10 36.27 -51.25
CA GLU A 24 14.62 37.43 -52.05
C GLU A 24 13.22 37.16 -52.68
N THR A 25 12.52 38.26 -52.97
CA THR A 25 11.15 38.41 -53.50
C THR A 25 11.07 38.32 -55.02
N SER A 26 10.03 37.67 -55.58
CA SER A 26 9.23 38.13 -56.74
C SER A 26 8.31 37.02 -57.31
N GLY A 27 7.02 37.34 -57.45
CA GLY A 27 6.31 37.26 -58.73
C GLY A 27 5.96 35.91 -59.40
N ASN A 28 4.64 35.68 -59.45
CA ASN A 28 3.86 35.08 -60.55
C ASN A 28 3.67 33.56 -60.60
N GLY A 29 2.40 33.16 -60.73
CA GLY A 29 1.95 31.77 -60.70
C GLY A 29 1.79 31.12 -62.08
N LYS A 30 1.84 29.78 -62.10
CA LYS A 30 0.83 28.88 -62.65
C LYS A 30 1.28 27.42 -62.50
N GLU A 31 0.32 26.60 -62.10
CA GLU A 31 0.08 25.18 -62.44
C GLU A 31 1.22 24.17 -62.40
N GLY A 32 1.02 23.10 -61.62
CA GLY A 32 1.59 21.79 -61.91
C GLY A 32 2.08 21.02 -60.68
N SER A 33 1.45 19.86 -60.46
CA SER A 33 2.02 18.72 -59.72
C SER A 33 1.89 18.74 -58.19
N LYS A 34 0.77 18.20 -57.67
CA LYS A 34 0.69 17.70 -56.29
C LYS A 34 1.67 16.53 -56.12
N ALA A 35 2.82 16.80 -55.51
CA ALA A 35 3.64 15.79 -54.84
C ALA A 35 2.88 15.27 -53.60
N PRO A 36 3.03 13.99 -53.21
CA PRO A 36 2.34 13.45 -52.06
C PRO A 36 2.80 14.20 -50.80
N THR A 37 1.80 14.68 -50.07
CA THR A 37 1.89 15.47 -48.85
C THR A 37 2.80 14.84 -47.81
N SER A 38 3.69 15.69 -47.29
CA SER A 38 4.36 15.65 -45.98
C SER A 38 3.98 14.51 -45.04
N GLU A 39 4.98 13.75 -44.58
CA GLU A 39 4.88 12.95 -43.34
C GLU A 39 4.41 13.88 -42.21
N GLU A 40 3.11 13.88 -41.93
CA GLU A 40 2.54 14.59 -40.79
C GLU A 40 3.21 14.07 -39.52
N ALA A 41 3.84 14.98 -38.78
CA ALA A 41 4.46 14.63 -37.51
C ALA A 41 3.41 13.93 -36.61
N PRO A 42 3.73 12.76 -36.03
CA PRO A 42 2.76 11.98 -35.29
C PRO A 42 2.16 12.82 -34.15
N SER A 43 0.83 12.75 -34.01
CA SER A 43 0.10 13.47 -32.97
C SER A 43 0.71 13.23 -31.58
N ASN A 44 0.57 14.18 -30.65
CA ASN A 44 1.06 14.01 -29.28
C ASN A 44 0.46 12.76 -28.59
N VAL A 45 -0.80 12.42 -28.92
CA VAL A 45 -1.45 11.18 -28.46
C VAL A 45 -0.74 9.95 -29.03
N THR A 46 -0.39 9.95 -30.31
CA THR A 46 0.36 8.87 -30.94
C THR A 46 1.76 8.72 -30.33
N LYS A 47 2.45 9.83 -30.05
CA LYS A 47 3.75 9.83 -29.37
C LYS A 47 3.67 9.24 -27.95
N GLN A 48 2.65 9.64 -27.17
CA GLN A 48 2.41 9.08 -25.84
C GLN A 48 2.09 7.58 -25.88
N ARG A 49 1.24 7.14 -26.82
CA ARG A 49 0.95 5.71 -27.02
C ARG A 49 2.19 4.91 -27.42
N ALA A 50 3.03 5.46 -28.30
CA ALA A 50 4.29 4.82 -28.68
C ALA A 50 5.26 4.71 -27.50
N ALA A 51 5.36 5.75 -26.66
CA ALA A 51 6.17 5.72 -25.45
C ALA A 51 5.65 4.68 -24.44
N ALA A 52 4.34 4.63 -24.20
CA ALA A 52 3.72 3.62 -23.34
C ALA A 52 3.92 2.20 -23.87
N ALA A 53 3.78 1.99 -25.18
CA ALA A 53 4.02 0.70 -25.83
C ALA A 53 5.49 0.27 -25.70
N LYS A 54 6.44 1.19 -25.91
CA LYS A 54 7.87 0.94 -25.71
C LYS A 54 8.15 0.49 -24.27
N GLN A 55 7.65 1.26 -23.29
CA GLN A 55 7.84 0.94 -21.87
C GLN A 55 7.22 -0.41 -21.49
N TYR A 56 6.03 -0.72 -22.03
CA TYR A 56 5.38 -2.02 -21.84
C TYR A 56 6.23 -3.18 -22.38
N ILE A 57 6.73 -3.06 -23.62
CA ILE A 57 7.56 -4.09 -24.27
C ILE A 57 8.87 -4.29 -23.51
N GLU A 58 9.56 -3.20 -23.16
CA GLU A 58 10.81 -3.28 -22.40
C GLU A 58 10.60 -3.94 -21.04
N ASN A 59 9.56 -3.57 -20.31
CA ASN A 59 9.23 -4.18 -19.02
C ASN A 59 8.83 -5.65 -19.16
N HIS A 60 8.11 -6.01 -20.22
CA HIS A 60 7.71 -7.39 -20.49
C HIS A 60 8.94 -8.29 -20.70
N TYR A 61 9.87 -7.89 -21.56
CA TYR A 61 11.09 -8.66 -21.78
C TYR A 61 12.02 -8.67 -20.56
N LYS A 62 12.15 -7.56 -19.82
CA LYS A 62 12.91 -7.54 -18.57
C LYS A 62 12.34 -8.54 -17.54
N LYS A 63 11.02 -8.57 -17.35
CA LYS A 63 10.35 -9.52 -16.44
C LYS A 63 10.54 -10.96 -16.90
N GLN A 64 10.39 -11.24 -18.20
CA GLN A 64 10.62 -12.59 -18.74
C GLN A 64 12.06 -13.05 -18.52
N MET A 65 13.05 -12.20 -18.82
CA MET A 65 14.47 -12.51 -18.62
C MET A 65 14.79 -12.76 -17.14
N LYS A 66 14.24 -11.95 -16.23
CA LYS A 66 14.39 -12.14 -14.78
C LYS A 66 13.80 -13.48 -14.34
N SER A 67 12.58 -13.81 -14.78
CA SER A 67 11.93 -15.10 -14.46
C SER A 67 12.73 -16.30 -14.96
N LEU A 68 13.26 -16.23 -16.18
CA LEU A 68 14.14 -17.27 -16.73
C LEU A 68 15.43 -17.43 -15.92
N GLN A 69 16.04 -16.32 -15.49
CA GLN A 69 17.25 -16.33 -14.68
C GLN A 69 16.98 -16.95 -13.29
N GLU A 70 15.93 -16.52 -12.60
CA GLU A 70 15.53 -17.06 -11.30
C GLU A 70 15.22 -18.57 -11.38
N ARG A 71 14.58 -19.02 -12.46
CA ARG A 71 14.31 -20.46 -12.69
C ARG A 71 15.59 -21.26 -12.86
N LYS A 72 16.57 -20.73 -13.59
CA LYS A 72 17.89 -21.35 -13.73
C LYS A 72 18.63 -21.41 -12.39
N GLU A 73 18.57 -20.34 -11.61
CA GLU A 73 19.19 -20.28 -10.29
C GLU A 73 18.59 -21.29 -9.32
N ARG A 74 17.26 -21.40 -9.25
CA ARG A 74 16.57 -22.40 -8.41
C ARG A 74 16.94 -23.83 -8.80
N ARG A 75 16.99 -24.12 -10.11
CA ARG A 75 17.46 -25.41 -10.62
C ARG A 75 18.90 -25.69 -10.22
N ASN A 76 19.82 -24.74 -10.42
CA ASN A 76 21.23 -24.88 -10.06
C ASN A 76 21.42 -25.11 -8.56
N VAL A 77 20.63 -24.45 -7.70
CA VAL A 77 20.67 -24.66 -6.24
C VAL A 77 20.25 -26.08 -5.89
N LEU A 78 19.18 -26.59 -6.49
CA LEU A 78 18.74 -27.97 -6.26
C LEU A 78 19.79 -28.97 -6.76
N GLU A 79 20.31 -28.79 -7.97
CA GLU A 79 21.35 -29.65 -8.54
C GLU A 79 22.61 -29.71 -7.66
N LYS A 80 23.05 -28.58 -7.10
CA LYS A 80 24.16 -28.54 -6.13
C LYS A 80 23.84 -29.29 -4.85
N LYS A 81 22.66 -29.08 -4.26
CA LYS A 81 22.23 -29.79 -3.05
C LYS A 81 22.15 -31.31 -3.28
N LEU A 82 21.73 -31.73 -4.48
CA LEU A 82 21.67 -33.14 -4.88
C LEU A 82 23.04 -33.73 -5.18
N ALA A 83 24.04 -32.91 -5.54
CA ALA A 83 25.42 -33.38 -5.69
C ALA A 83 26.14 -33.48 -4.33
N ASP A 84 25.80 -32.61 -3.38
CA ASP A 84 26.37 -32.60 -2.03
C ASP A 84 25.77 -33.68 -1.12
N ALA A 85 24.56 -34.13 -1.43
CA ALA A 85 23.91 -35.26 -0.80
C ALA A 85 24.16 -36.49 -1.67
N GLU A 86 24.72 -37.57 -1.12
CA GLU A 86 24.95 -38.83 -1.84
C GLU A 86 23.61 -39.58 -2.11
N VAL A 87 22.68 -38.94 -2.80
CA VAL A 87 21.36 -39.47 -3.18
C VAL A 87 21.49 -40.32 -4.44
N SER A 88 20.60 -41.31 -4.59
CA SER A 88 20.60 -42.15 -5.79
C SER A 88 20.24 -41.36 -7.06
N GLU A 89 20.73 -41.79 -8.22
CA GLU A 89 20.39 -41.15 -9.51
C GLU A 89 18.87 -41.16 -9.78
N GLU A 90 18.16 -42.16 -9.27
CA GLU A 90 16.70 -42.25 -9.41
C GLU A 90 15.99 -41.18 -8.56
N GLU A 91 16.40 -40.99 -7.31
CA GLU A 91 15.88 -39.92 -6.44
C GLU A 91 16.23 -38.54 -6.97
N GLN A 92 17.45 -38.35 -7.49
CA GLN A 92 17.87 -37.10 -8.13
C GLN A 92 16.96 -36.75 -9.31
N ASN A 93 16.67 -37.72 -10.19
CA ASN A 93 15.79 -37.54 -11.34
C ASN A 93 14.33 -37.26 -10.93
N ASN A 94 13.83 -37.93 -9.89
CA ASN A 94 12.49 -37.71 -9.37
C ASN A 94 12.34 -36.29 -8.79
N LEU A 95 13.35 -35.80 -8.06
CA LEU A 95 13.36 -34.45 -7.48
C LEU A 95 13.46 -33.36 -8.55
N LEU A 96 14.25 -33.56 -9.61
CA LEU A 96 14.29 -32.64 -10.75
C LEU A 96 12.95 -32.58 -11.49
N LYS A 97 12.31 -33.73 -11.75
CA LYS A 97 10.97 -33.78 -12.34
C LYS A 97 9.92 -33.09 -11.46
N TYR A 98 10.00 -33.27 -10.14
CA TYR A 98 9.13 -32.58 -9.20
C TYR A 98 9.32 -31.07 -9.26
N LEU A 99 10.57 -30.57 -9.30
CA LEU A 99 10.85 -29.14 -9.47
C LEU A 99 10.30 -28.61 -10.80
N GLU A 100 10.45 -29.35 -11.91
CA GLU A 100 9.90 -28.96 -13.20
C GLU A 100 8.37 -28.89 -13.19
N LYS A 101 7.71 -29.84 -12.51
CA LYS A 101 6.24 -29.80 -12.31
C LYS A 101 5.83 -28.57 -11.50
N LYS A 102 6.53 -28.27 -10.40
CA LYS A 102 6.28 -27.08 -9.56
C LYS A 102 6.50 -25.77 -10.32
N GLU A 103 7.56 -25.64 -11.11
CA GLU A 103 7.81 -24.49 -11.98
C GLU A 103 6.71 -24.34 -13.05
N THR A 104 6.22 -25.45 -13.59
CA THR A 104 5.12 -25.42 -14.58
C THR A 104 3.81 -24.94 -13.96
N GLU A 105 3.44 -25.44 -12.78
CA GLU A 105 2.28 -24.97 -12.03
C GLU A 105 2.43 -23.50 -11.63
N TYR A 106 3.62 -23.09 -11.19
CA TYR A 106 3.92 -21.70 -10.89
C TYR A 106 3.71 -20.79 -12.12
N MET A 107 4.22 -21.15 -13.30
CA MET A 107 3.96 -20.40 -14.54
C MET A 107 2.48 -20.40 -14.94
N ARG A 108 1.73 -21.46 -14.65
CA ARG A 108 0.28 -21.51 -14.87
C ARG A 108 -0.45 -20.54 -13.95
N LEU A 109 -0.10 -20.51 -12.65
CA LEU A 109 -0.61 -19.56 -11.67
C LEU A 109 -0.27 -18.10 -12.02
N GLN A 110 0.91 -17.85 -12.61
CA GLN A 110 1.30 -16.53 -13.11
C GLN A 110 0.49 -16.06 -14.33
N ARG A 111 -0.10 -16.98 -15.10
CA ARG A 111 -0.95 -16.64 -16.25
C ARG A 111 -2.39 -16.29 -15.84
N HIS A 112 -2.83 -16.69 -14.65
CA HIS A 112 -4.14 -16.32 -14.15
C HIS A 112 -4.14 -14.85 -13.71
N LYS A 113 -4.82 -14.01 -14.49
CA LYS A 113 -5.02 -12.60 -14.16
C LYS A 113 -6.17 -12.50 -13.17
N MET A 114 -5.84 -12.17 -11.93
CA MET A 114 -6.84 -11.83 -10.92
C MET A 114 -7.64 -10.61 -11.40
N GLY A 115 -8.95 -10.68 -11.31
CA GLY A 115 -9.89 -9.60 -11.61
C GLY A 115 -10.91 -9.42 -10.49
N ALA A 116 -11.76 -8.41 -10.63
CA ALA A 116 -12.80 -8.11 -9.64
C ALA A 116 -13.77 -9.31 -9.45
N ASP A 117 -14.02 -10.07 -10.51
CA ASP A 117 -14.95 -11.20 -10.51
C ASP A 117 -14.47 -12.38 -9.66
N ASP A 118 -13.19 -12.45 -9.33
CA ASP A 118 -12.62 -13.50 -8.47
C ASP A 118 -12.92 -13.28 -6.99
N PHE A 119 -13.44 -12.09 -6.65
CA PHE A 119 -13.76 -11.68 -5.29
C PHE A 119 -15.26 -11.45 -5.14
N GLU A 120 -15.80 -11.87 -4.02
CA GLU A 120 -17.14 -11.55 -3.56
C GLU A 120 -17.05 -10.36 -2.59
N PRO A 121 -17.51 -9.15 -2.97
CA PRO A 121 -17.57 -8.04 -2.05
C PRO A 121 -18.67 -8.28 -1.01
N LEU A 122 -18.30 -8.09 0.25
CA LEU A 122 -19.17 -8.22 1.41
C LEU A 122 -19.43 -6.80 1.96
N THR A 123 -19.23 -6.60 3.25
CA THR A 123 -19.57 -5.37 3.97
C THR A 123 -18.63 -4.21 3.66
N MET A 124 -19.18 -3.00 3.53
CA MET A 124 -18.39 -1.77 3.48
C MET A 124 -17.83 -1.41 4.85
N ILE A 125 -16.51 -1.20 4.92
CA ILE A 125 -15.78 -0.86 6.14
C ILE A 125 -15.14 0.53 6.10
N GLY A 126 -15.12 1.19 4.93
CA GLY A 126 -14.57 2.53 4.81
C GLY A 126 -15.04 3.25 3.56
N LYS A 127 -15.11 4.57 3.64
CA LYS A 127 -15.47 5.44 2.51
C LYS A 127 -14.47 6.59 2.42
N GLY A 128 -13.77 6.67 1.29
CA GLY A 128 -12.76 7.69 1.02
C GLY A 128 -13.20 8.69 -0.05
N ALA A 129 -12.35 9.69 -0.29
CA ALA A 129 -12.62 10.73 -1.29
C ALA A 129 -12.73 10.21 -2.74
N PHE A 130 -12.10 9.07 -3.03
CA PHE A 130 -11.99 8.49 -4.38
C PHE A 130 -12.74 7.17 -4.56
N GLY A 131 -13.35 6.64 -3.49
CA GLY A 131 -13.92 5.31 -3.53
C GLY A 131 -14.23 4.75 -2.15
N GLU A 132 -14.25 3.43 -2.05
CA GLU A 132 -14.72 2.69 -0.88
C GLU A 132 -13.78 1.52 -0.56
N VAL A 133 -13.81 1.10 0.69
CA VAL A 133 -13.12 -0.10 1.19
C VAL A 133 -14.19 -1.08 1.66
N ARG A 134 -14.16 -2.30 1.14
CA ARG A 134 -15.05 -3.39 1.54
C ARG A 134 -14.26 -4.58 1.99
N ILE A 135 -14.81 -5.35 2.91
CA ILE A 135 -14.39 -6.74 3.10
C ILE A 135 -14.77 -7.49 1.84
N CYS A 136 -13.90 -8.38 1.37
CA CYS A 136 -14.22 -9.30 0.29
C CYS A 136 -13.70 -10.70 0.61
N ARG A 137 -14.32 -11.69 -0.02
CA ARG A 137 -13.90 -13.09 0.03
C ARG A 137 -13.40 -13.52 -1.34
N GLU A 138 -12.21 -14.09 -1.40
CA GLU A 138 -11.72 -14.72 -2.64
C GLU A 138 -12.49 -16.02 -2.89
N LYS A 139 -13.12 -16.15 -4.06
CA LYS A 139 -14.04 -17.27 -4.36
C LYS A 139 -13.34 -18.63 -4.44
N SER A 140 -12.08 -18.65 -4.86
CA SER A 140 -11.30 -19.88 -5.05
C SER A 140 -10.77 -20.45 -3.75
N THR A 141 -10.35 -19.59 -2.82
CA THR A 141 -9.67 -19.97 -1.58
C THR A 141 -10.51 -19.78 -0.33
N GLY A 142 -11.60 -19.02 -0.41
CA GLY A 142 -12.42 -18.61 0.73
C GLY A 142 -11.76 -17.56 1.64
N HIS A 143 -10.54 -17.10 1.34
CA HIS A 143 -9.81 -16.19 2.21
C HIS A 143 -10.42 -14.78 2.20
N VAL A 144 -10.41 -14.13 3.36
CA VAL A 144 -10.97 -12.80 3.58
C VAL A 144 -9.90 -11.72 3.42
N TYR A 145 -10.25 -10.65 2.71
CA TYR A 145 -9.37 -9.51 2.44
C TYR A 145 -10.13 -8.18 2.59
N ALA A 146 -9.37 -7.09 2.69
CA ALA A 146 -9.89 -5.74 2.49
C ALA A 146 -9.62 -5.29 1.05
N MET A 147 -10.69 -4.99 0.31
CA MET A 147 -10.64 -4.46 -1.06
C MET A 147 -10.88 -2.96 -1.06
N LYS A 148 -9.86 -2.17 -1.42
CA LYS A 148 -9.99 -0.74 -1.70
C LYS A 148 -10.27 -0.53 -3.19
N LYS A 149 -11.45 -0.02 -3.51
CA LYS A 149 -11.95 0.24 -4.87
C LYS A 149 -11.94 1.74 -5.15
N LEU A 150 -11.16 2.20 -6.13
CA LEU A 150 -10.90 3.61 -6.41
C LEU A 150 -11.37 3.99 -7.83
N LYS A 151 -12.12 5.08 -7.98
CA LYS A 151 -12.72 5.48 -9.28
C LYS A 151 -11.74 6.27 -10.15
N LYS A 152 -11.41 5.74 -11.34
CA LYS A 152 -10.45 6.35 -12.30
C LYS A 152 -10.81 7.78 -12.68
N SER A 153 -12.08 8.03 -12.99
CA SER A 153 -12.54 9.35 -13.41
C SER A 153 -12.34 10.41 -12.32
N GLU A 154 -12.51 10.03 -11.05
CA GLU A 154 -12.39 10.96 -9.93
C GLU A 154 -10.94 11.36 -9.66
N MET A 155 -10.03 10.40 -9.74
CA MET A 155 -8.59 10.65 -9.60
C MET A 155 -8.05 11.54 -10.72
N LEU A 156 -8.49 11.30 -11.97
CA LEU A 156 -8.10 12.13 -13.12
C LEU A 156 -8.62 13.56 -12.97
N ARG A 157 -9.88 13.72 -12.56
CA ARG A 157 -10.51 15.03 -12.35
C ARG A 157 -9.77 15.86 -11.30
N ARG A 158 -9.26 15.22 -10.25
CA ARG A 158 -8.55 15.88 -9.14
C ARG A 158 -7.01 15.92 -9.30
N GLY A 159 -6.47 15.36 -10.39
CA GLY A 159 -5.03 15.33 -10.64
C GLY A 159 -4.22 14.46 -9.65
N GLN A 160 -4.84 13.45 -9.02
CA GLN A 160 -4.22 12.65 -7.95
C GLN A 160 -3.77 11.25 -8.41
N VAL A 161 -3.35 11.11 -9.67
CA VAL A 161 -2.90 9.81 -10.20
C VAL A 161 -1.59 9.35 -9.56
N GLU A 162 -0.67 10.28 -9.32
CA GLU A 162 0.64 9.94 -8.74
C GLU A 162 0.54 9.47 -7.28
N HIS A 163 -0.41 10.02 -6.52
CA HIS A 163 -0.75 9.60 -5.17
C HIS A 163 -1.09 8.11 -5.07
N VAL A 164 -1.97 7.63 -5.96
CA VAL A 164 -2.39 6.22 -5.96
C VAL A 164 -1.29 5.29 -6.48
N LYS A 165 -0.42 5.76 -7.38
CA LYS A 165 0.77 5.00 -7.79
C LYS A 165 1.78 4.87 -6.65
N ALA A 166 1.97 5.94 -5.86
CA ALA A 166 2.85 5.97 -4.71
C ALA A 166 2.37 5.02 -3.61
N GLU A 167 1.08 5.05 -3.27
CA GLU A 167 0.46 4.12 -2.31
C GLU A 167 0.72 2.66 -2.71
N ARG A 168 0.39 2.29 -3.95
CA ARG A 168 0.63 0.93 -4.45
C ARG A 168 2.11 0.56 -4.46
N ASN A 169 3.01 1.47 -4.80
CA ASN A 169 4.46 1.19 -4.81
C ASN A 169 4.98 0.93 -3.39
N LEU A 170 4.66 1.80 -2.44
CA LEU A 170 5.08 1.65 -1.04
C LEU A 170 4.61 0.32 -0.49
N LEU A 171 3.32 0.01 -0.63
CA LEU A 171 2.73 -1.24 -0.17
C LEU A 171 3.31 -2.49 -0.85
N ALA A 172 3.82 -2.36 -2.08
CA ALA A 172 4.45 -3.45 -2.81
C ALA A 172 5.94 -3.64 -2.49
N GLU A 173 6.61 -2.58 -2.02
CA GLU A 173 8.06 -2.55 -1.74
C GLU A 173 8.38 -2.75 -0.25
N VAL A 174 7.53 -2.25 0.64
CA VAL A 174 7.74 -2.29 2.09
C VAL A 174 7.04 -3.52 2.68
N ASP A 175 7.82 -4.56 2.98
CA ASP A 175 7.37 -5.71 3.76
C ASP A 175 7.79 -5.54 5.23
N SER A 176 6.86 -5.09 6.05
CA SER A 176 7.07 -4.83 7.47
C SER A 176 5.81 -5.16 8.25
N ASN A 177 5.96 -5.76 9.43
CA ASN A 177 4.82 -6.07 10.32
C ASN A 177 4.06 -4.82 10.77
N CYS A 178 4.68 -3.64 10.66
CA CYS A 178 4.11 -2.36 11.06
C CYS A 178 3.23 -1.72 9.97
N ILE A 179 3.18 -2.30 8.76
CA ILE A 179 2.52 -1.74 7.58
C ILE A 179 1.49 -2.74 7.07
N VAL A 180 0.33 -2.26 6.62
CA VAL A 180 -0.68 -3.11 5.99
C VAL A 180 -0.10 -3.81 4.76
N LYS A 181 -0.26 -5.13 4.68
CA LYS A 181 0.21 -5.94 3.55
C LYS A 181 -0.71 -5.82 2.34
N LEU A 182 -0.10 -5.64 1.16
CA LEU A 182 -0.76 -5.72 -0.14
C LEU A 182 -0.52 -7.08 -0.81
N TYR A 183 -1.59 -7.81 -1.08
CA TYR A 183 -1.55 -9.10 -1.77
C TYR A 183 -1.52 -8.91 -3.29
N CYS A 184 -2.41 -8.08 -3.82
CA CYS A 184 -2.42 -7.76 -5.24
C CYS A 184 -3.12 -6.44 -5.54
N SER A 185 -2.89 -5.92 -6.73
CA SER A 185 -3.62 -4.79 -7.29
C SER A 185 -3.97 -5.06 -8.74
N PHE A 186 -5.16 -4.65 -9.16
CA PHE A 186 -5.64 -4.81 -10.54
C PHE A 186 -6.56 -3.66 -10.92
N GLN A 187 -7.01 -3.62 -12.16
CA GLN A 187 -7.86 -2.55 -12.68
C GLN A 187 -8.84 -3.09 -13.71
N ASP A 188 -10.00 -2.46 -13.80
CA ASP A 188 -10.97 -2.63 -14.89
C ASP A 188 -11.11 -1.32 -15.68
N GLU A 189 -12.18 -1.15 -16.46
CA GLU A 189 -12.41 0.04 -17.27
C GLU A 189 -12.68 1.31 -16.44
N GLU A 190 -13.19 1.17 -15.21
CA GLU A 190 -13.71 2.26 -14.38
C GLU A 190 -12.94 2.46 -13.07
N TYR A 191 -12.38 1.39 -12.52
CA TYR A 191 -11.83 1.33 -11.17
C TYR A 191 -10.42 0.75 -11.12
N LEU A 192 -9.72 1.13 -10.05
CA LEU A 192 -8.51 0.50 -9.57
C LEU A 192 -8.82 -0.24 -8.27
N TYR A 193 -8.14 -1.36 -8.04
CA TYR A 193 -8.36 -2.23 -6.90
C TYR A 193 -7.04 -2.53 -6.19
N LEU A 194 -7.06 -2.45 -4.87
CA LEU A 194 -6.00 -2.93 -3.97
C LEU A 194 -6.61 -4.01 -3.07
N ILE A 195 -6.01 -5.19 -3.05
CA ILE A 195 -6.37 -6.30 -2.16
C ILE A 195 -5.35 -6.36 -1.04
N MET A 196 -5.81 -6.02 0.16
CA MET A 196 -4.99 -5.84 1.36
C MET A 196 -5.39 -6.83 2.44
N GLU A 197 -4.53 -7.03 3.44
CA GLU A 197 -4.92 -7.76 4.63
C GLU A 197 -6.10 -7.07 5.33
N TYR A 198 -7.05 -7.88 5.81
CA TYR A 198 -8.15 -7.40 6.62
C TYR A 198 -7.72 -7.33 8.09
N LEU A 199 -7.92 -6.17 8.73
CA LEU A 199 -7.54 -5.91 10.12
C LEU A 199 -8.83 -5.71 10.94
N PRO A 200 -9.34 -6.76 11.62
CA PRO A 200 -10.66 -6.73 12.26
C PRO A 200 -10.73 -5.88 13.53
N GLY A 201 -9.59 -5.39 14.04
CA GLY A 201 -9.52 -4.54 15.23
C GLY A 201 -10.00 -3.10 14.99
N GLY A 202 -10.29 -2.73 13.74
CA GLY A 202 -10.70 -1.38 13.38
C GLY A 202 -9.53 -0.40 13.38
N ASP A 203 -9.81 0.86 13.66
CA ASP A 203 -8.83 1.95 13.70
C ASP A 203 -8.66 2.53 15.12
N MET A 204 -7.51 3.18 15.35
CA MET A 204 -7.19 3.83 16.62
C MET A 204 -8.18 4.95 16.95
N MET A 205 -8.75 5.61 15.94
CA MET A 205 -9.79 6.63 16.14
C MET A 205 -11.00 6.03 16.87
N THR A 206 -11.50 4.88 16.41
CA THR A 206 -12.63 4.16 17.00
C THR A 206 -12.30 3.68 18.42
N LEU A 207 -11.06 3.24 18.66
CA LEU A 207 -10.60 2.89 20.01
C LEU A 207 -10.67 4.11 20.96
N LEU A 208 -10.17 5.27 20.52
CA LEU A 208 -10.19 6.52 21.30
C LEU A 208 -11.63 7.01 21.54
N MET A 209 -12.54 6.80 20.59
CA MET A 209 -13.97 7.11 20.79
C MET A 209 -14.65 6.21 21.82
N ARG A 210 -14.14 5.00 22.04
CA ARG A 210 -14.69 4.04 23.02
C ARG A 210 -14.11 4.23 24.41
N LYS A 211 -12.82 4.54 24.51
CA LYS A 211 -12.11 4.64 25.80
C LYS A 211 -11.99 6.07 26.33
N ASP A 212 -12.33 7.07 25.53
CA ASP A 212 -12.12 8.52 25.75
C ASP A 212 -10.64 8.92 25.85
N THR A 213 -9.86 8.22 26.66
CA THR A 213 -8.43 8.40 26.88
C THR A 213 -7.75 7.04 27.09
N LEU A 214 -6.45 6.99 26.87
CA LEU A 214 -5.59 5.85 27.18
C LEU A 214 -4.72 6.19 28.39
N THR A 215 -4.42 5.18 29.19
CA THR A 215 -3.39 5.30 30.22
C THR A 215 -2.02 5.52 29.58
N GLU A 216 -1.07 6.09 30.32
CA GLU A 216 0.29 6.28 29.79
C GLU A 216 0.96 4.97 29.37
N ASP A 217 0.66 3.85 30.03
CA ASP A 217 1.21 2.55 29.67
C ASP A 217 0.64 2.04 28.34
N GLU A 218 -0.67 2.17 28.14
CA GLU A 218 -1.32 1.84 26.86
C GLU A 218 -0.86 2.76 25.73
N ALA A 219 -0.79 4.07 26.00
CA ALA A 219 -0.28 5.05 25.04
C ALA A 219 1.19 4.77 24.69
N ARG A 220 2.03 4.39 25.65
CA ARG A 220 3.45 4.06 25.41
C ARG A 220 3.60 2.91 24.43
N PHE A 221 2.75 1.90 24.55
CA PHE A 221 2.71 0.78 23.63
C PHE A 221 2.37 1.24 22.20
N TYR A 222 1.25 1.94 22.00
CA TYR A 222 0.80 2.35 20.67
C TYR A 222 1.66 3.45 20.03
N VAL A 223 2.15 4.40 20.83
CA VAL A 223 3.13 5.40 20.35
C VAL A 223 4.42 4.69 19.95
N GLY A 224 4.88 3.69 20.70
CA GLY A 224 6.03 2.87 20.34
C GLY A 224 5.86 2.14 19.01
N GLU A 225 4.72 1.49 18.79
CA GLU A 225 4.42 0.83 17.50
C GLU A 225 4.34 1.83 16.36
N THR A 226 3.78 3.02 16.61
CA THR A 226 3.71 4.11 15.63
C THR A 226 5.10 4.62 15.26
N VAL A 227 6.01 4.73 16.23
CA VAL A 227 7.42 5.08 15.95
C VAL A 227 8.07 4.06 15.03
N LEU A 228 7.87 2.75 15.26
CA LEU A 228 8.40 1.69 14.40
C LEU A 228 7.79 1.73 12.99
N ALA A 229 6.49 2.01 12.88
CA ALA A 229 5.81 2.14 11.59
C ALA A 229 6.35 3.33 10.77
N ILE A 230 6.45 4.51 11.39
CA ILE A 230 6.98 5.72 10.74
C ILE A 230 8.46 5.52 10.36
N GLU A 231 9.27 4.95 11.26
CA GLU A 231 10.66 4.64 10.95
C GLU A 231 10.79 3.68 9.76
N SER A 232 9.92 2.68 9.67
CA SER A 232 9.91 1.69 8.58
C SER A 232 9.71 2.35 7.22
N ILE A 233 8.77 3.29 7.09
CA ILE A 233 8.53 4.00 5.82
C ILE A 233 9.63 5.03 5.54
N HIS A 234 10.16 5.69 6.58
CA HIS A 234 11.24 6.68 6.42
C HIS A 234 12.53 6.02 5.92
N LYS A 235 12.86 4.82 6.42
CA LYS A 235 14.00 4.01 5.92
C LYS A 235 13.90 3.65 4.44
N HIS A 236 12.68 3.61 3.89
CA HIS A 236 12.43 3.38 2.47
C HIS A 236 12.26 4.69 1.68
N ASN A 237 12.66 5.82 2.25
CA ASN A 237 12.61 7.15 1.63
C ASN A 237 11.20 7.63 1.28
N TYR A 238 10.20 7.24 2.07
CA TYR A 238 8.83 7.77 1.97
C TYR A 238 8.50 8.68 3.14
N ILE A 239 7.74 9.75 2.88
CA ILE A 239 7.07 10.57 3.90
C ILE A 239 5.58 10.24 3.85
N HIS A 240 4.95 10.01 5.00
CA HIS A 240 3.52 9.66 5.05
C HIS A 240 2.61 10.86 4.76
N ARG A 241 2.83 11.97 5.47
CA ARG A 241 2.11 13.26 5.38
C ARG A 241 0.65 13.27 5.87
N ASP A 242 0.09 12.10 6.21
CA ASP A 242 -1.29 11.98 6.73
C ASP A 242 -1.37 11.02 7.93
N ILE A 243 -0.40 11.09 8.84
CA ILE A 243 -0.43 10.29 10.07
C ILE A 243 -1.54 10.82 10.97
N LYS A 244 -2.55 9.98 11.24
CA LYS A 244 -3.72 10.29 12.07
C LYS A 244 -4.32 9.00 12.65
N PRO A 245 -5.12 9.06 13.72
CA PRO A 245 -5.70 7.86 14.35
C PRO A 245 -6.52 6.99 13.39
N ASP A 246 -7.19 7.57 12.40
CA ASP A 246 -7.98 6.85 11.39
C ASP A 246 -7.11 5.93 10.49
N ASN A 247 -5.82 6.25 10.34
CA ASN A 247 -4.89 5.50 9.48
C ASN A 247 -4.06 4.46 10.27
N LEU A 248 -4.21 4.41 11.60
CA LEU A 248 -3.56 3.44 12.49
C LEU A 248 -4.53 2.29 12.76
N LEU A 249 -4.42 1.19 12.02
CA LEU A 249 -5.33 0.06 12.10
C LEU A 249 -4.86 -0.98 13.11
N LEU A 250 -5.79 -1.72 13.71
CA LEU A 250 -5.51 -2.75 14.70
C LEU A 250 -5.79 -4.14 14.14
N ASP A 251 -4.85 -5.07 14.32
CA ASP A 251 -5.08 -6.48 14.02
C ASP A 251 -5.97 -7.16 15.08
N ARG A 252 -6.27 -8.45 14.87
CA ARG A 252 -7.07 -9.25 15.82
C ARG A 252 -6.44 -9.41 17.21
N HIS A 253 -5.13 -9.21 17.33
CA HIS A 253 -4.39 -9.31 18.58
C HIS A 253 -4.17 -7.94 19.24
N GLY A 254 -4.60 -6.86 18.58
CA GLY A 254 -4.48 -5.49 19.06
C GLY A 254 -3.19 -4.77 18.70
N HIS A 255 -2.35 -5.35 17.84
CA HIS A 255 -1.14 -4.69 17.32
C HIS A 255 -1.50 -3.70 16.21
N MET A 256 -0.80 -2.57 16.20
CA MET A 256 -1.05 -1.49 15.25
C MET A 256 -0.30 -1.70 13.93
N LYS A 257 -0.98 -1.41 12.82
CA LYS A 257 -0.39 -1.30 11.48
C LYS A 257 -0.80 -0.01 10.80
N LEU A 258 0.16 0.66 10.16
CA LEU A 258 -0.09 1.88 9.41
C LEU A 258 -0.70 1.56 8.04
N SER A 259 -1.70 2.35 7.67
CA SER A 259 -2.46 2.25 6.43
C SER A 259 -2.61 3.59 5.71
N ASP A 260 -3.24 3.57 4.53
CA ASP A 260 -3.58 4.74 3.70
C ASP A 260 -2.41 5.65 3.30
N PHE A 261 -1.57 5.12 2.42
CA PHE A 261 -0.41 5.81 1.87
C PHE A 261 -0.76 6.73 0.67
N GLY A 262 -2.05 7.07 0.50
CA GLY A 262 -2.53 7.88 -0.61
C GLY A 262 -1.90 9.28 -0.69
N LEU A 263 -1.44 9.81 0.45
CA LEU A 263 -0.70 11.08 0.50
C LEU A 263 0.81 10.87 0.60
N CYS A 264 1.35 9.67 0.44
CA CYS A 264 2.80 9.48 0.51
C CYS A 264 3.55 10.14 -0.65
N LYS A 265 4.79 10.57 -0.37
CA LYS A 265 5.70 11.08 -1.40
C LYS A 265 7.07 10.43 -1.27
N PRO A 266 7.64 9.83 -2.34
CA PRO A 266 9.04 9.40 -2.32
C PRO A 266 9.95 10.63 -2.25
N LEU A 267 11.03 10.52 -1.48
CA LEU A 267 12.10 11.52 -1.50
C LEU A 267 12.92 11.36 -2.79
N ASP A 268 12.62 12.16 -3.81
CA ASP A 268 13.48 12.27 -4.98
C ASP A 268 14.77 13.03 -4.60
N CYS A 269 15.87 12.31 -4.37
CA CYS A 269 17.22 12.88 -4.11
C CYS A 269 17.82 13.67 -5.29
N SER A 270 17.04 14.22 -6.22
CA SER A 270 17.56 15.01 -7.35
C SER A 270 16.71 16.20 -7.80
N ASN A 271 15.56 16.50 -7.18
CA ASN A 271 14.72 17.64 -7.60
C ASN A 271 14.05 18.38 -6.44
N LEU A 272 14.85 18.83 -5.46
CA LEU A 272 14.51 20.07 -4.75
C LEU A 272 14.89 21.26 -5.65
N GLN A 273 14.25 21.37 -6.82
CA GLN A 273 14.24 22.63 -7.58
C GLN A 273 12.91 23.33 -7.28
N GLU A 274 13.03 24.54 -6.75
CA GLU A 274 12.01 25.45 -6.22
C GLU A 274 10.95 25.93 -7.23
N LYS A 275 10.69 25.21 -8.32
CA LYS A 275 9.80 25.67 -9.39
C LYS A 275 8.45 24.97 -9.33
N ASP A 276 7.61 25.40 -8.39
CA ASP A 276 6.13 25.38 -8.51
C ASP A 276 5.44 26.20 -7.38
N PHE A 277 6.03 27.33 -6.98
CA PHE A 277 5.41 28.24 -5.98
C PHE A 277 5.27 29.67 -6.50
N SER A 278 4.48 29.83 -7.56
CA SER A 278 4.03 31.13 -8.04
C SER A 278 2.51 31.17 -8.19
N LEU A 279 1.80 31.09 -7.07
CA LEU A 279 0.42 31.57 -6.98
C LEU A 279 0.16 32.14 -5.59
N GLY A 280 0.18 33.48 -5.48
CA GLY A 280 -0.41 34.20 -4.36
C GLY A 280 0.54 34.85 -3.35
N ASN A 281 1.60 35.53 -3.78
CA ASN A 281 2.17 36.62 -2.97
C ASN A 281 1.19 37.79 -2.99
N ASN A 282 0.23 37.81 -2.07
CA ASN A 282 -0.55 38.98 -1.62
C ASN A 282 -1.48 38.57 -0.47
N LEU A 283 -0.93 38.42 0.73
CA LEU A 283 -1.72 38.58 1.96
C LEU A 283 -0.85 39.14 3.09
N SER A 284 -0.25 40.29 2.82
CA SER A 284 0.21 41.23 3.85
C SER A 284 -0.84 42.32 3.97
N GLY A 285 -1.60 42.32 5.08
CA GLY A 285 -2.43 43.46 5.48
C GLY A 285 -3.84 43.11 5.93
N ALA A 286 -4.01 42.93 7.24
CA ALA A 286 -5.08 43.51 8.08
C ALA A 286 -5.16 42.74 9.41
N LEU A 287 -4.42 43.21 10.42
CA LEU A 287 -4.83 43.00 11.81
C LEU A 287 -6.18 43.73 11.98
N GLN A 288 -7.26 42.98 12.10
CA GLN A 288 -8.45 43.45 12.78
C GLN A 288 -8.67 42.58 14.00
N SER A 289 -8.48 43.21 15.15
CA SER A 289 -8.93 42.76 16.46
C SER A 289 -10.45 42.71 16.44
N ASP A 290 -11.01 41.56 16.04
CA ASP A 290 -12.43 41.29 16.20
C ASP A 290 -12.69 41.03 17.69
N GLY A 291 -13.17 42.06 18.39
CA GLY A 291 -13.64 42.02 19.78
C GLY A 291 -14.93 41.21 19.92
N ARG A 292 -14.88 39.92 19.57
CA ARG A 292 -15.93 38.97 19.96
C ARG A 292 -15.63 38.49 21.37
N PRO A 293 -16.62 38.41 22.28
CA PRO A 293 -16.38 37.88 23.60
C PRO A 293 -15.76 36.47 23.45
N ALA A 294 -14.67 36.23 24.17
CA ALA A 294 -14.07 34.92 24.25
C ALA A 294 -15.18 33.93 24.60
N ALA A 295 -15.42 32.95 23.71
CA ALA A 295 -16.33 31.86 24.03
C ALA A 295 -15.94 31.30 25.41
N PRO A 296 -16.93 30.98 26.28
CA PRO A 296 -16.63 30.47 27.61
C PRO A 296 -15.61 29.34 27.49
N LYS A 297 -14.55 29.39 28.31
CA LYS A 297 -13.49 28.37 28.32
C LYS A 297 -14.17 27.03 28.63
N ARG A 298 -14.39 26.22 27.60
CA ARG A 298 -15.00 24.89 27.74
C ARG A 298 -14.10 24.02 28.61
N THR A 299 -14.70 23.28 29.54
CA THR A 299 -13.97 22.31 30.36
C THR A 299 -13.35 21.22 29.48
N GLN A 300 -12.36 20.48 29.99
CA GLN A 300 -11.76 19.35 29.25
C GLN A 300 -12.84 18.37 28.76
N GLN A 301 -13.79 18.05 29.62
CA GLN A 301 -14.87 17.11 29.34
C GLN A 301 -15.83 17.63 28.26
N GLU A 302 -16.14 18.93 28.25
CA GLU A 302 -16.94 19.56 27.20
C GLU A 302 -16.22 19.56 25.84
N GLN A 303 -14.89 19.79 25.84
CA GLN A 303 -14.10 19.73 24.61
C GLN A 303 -14.05 18.32 24.03
N LEU A 304 -13.85 17.31 24.87
CA LEU A 304 -13.89 15.89 24.49
C LEU A 304 -15.24 15.52 23.85
N GLN A 305 -16.35 15.78 24.54
CA GLN A 305 -17.69 15.46 24.02
C GLN A 305 -17.99 16.19 22.70
N HIS A 306 -17.54 17.44 22.59
CA HIS A 306 -17.72 18.23 21.38
C HIS A 306 -16.90 17.67 20.21
N TRP A 307 -15.64 17.34 20.47
CA TRP A 307 -14.76 16.71 19.49
C TRP A 307 -15.34 15.38 19.01
N GLN A 308 -15.74 14.47 19.91
CA GLN A 308 -16.35 13.19 19.56
C GLN A 308 -17.59 13.33 18.66
N ARG A 309 -18.47 14.30 18.98
CA ARG A 309 -19.68 14.55 18.18
C ARG A 309 -19.36 15.06 16.78
N ASN A 310 -18.44 16.02 16.67
CA ASN A 310 -18.13 16.66 15.39
C ASN A 310 -17.19 15.84 14.52
N ARG A 311 -16.34 15.01 15.13
CA ARG A 311 -15.34 14.23 14.42
C ARG A 311 -15.97 13.17 13.52
N ARG A 312 -17.07 12.54 13.95
CA ARG A 312 -17.87 11.64 13.08
C ARG A 312 -18.30 12.34 11.79
N MET A 313 -18.77 13.59 11.86
CA MET A 313 -19.15 14.36 10.67
C MET A 313 -17.93 14.76 9.82
N LEU A 314 -16.79 15.06 10.45
CA LEU A 314 -15.57 15.49 9.76
C LEU A 314 -14.81 14.36 9.08
N ALA A 315 -14.87 13.13 9.60
CA ALA A 315 -14.30 11.94 8.96
C ALA A 315 -14.88 11.71 7.54
N TYR A 316 -16.14 12.11 7.33
CA TYR A 316 -16.84 12.01 6.04
C TYR A 316 -16.67 13.23 5.12
N SER A 317 -16.01 14.29 5.59
CA SER A 317 -15.79 15.50 4.80
C SER A 317 -14.57 15.35 3.89
N THR A 318 -14.71 15.75 2.63
CA THR A 318 -13.62 15.76 1.64
C THR A 318 -12.40 16.61 1.99
N VAL A 319 -12.52 17.49 3.00
CA VAL A 319 -11.46 18.44 3.39
C VAL A 319 -10.62 17.89 4.56
N GLY A 320 -11.04 16.79 5.20
CA GLY A 320 -10.39 16.26 6.41
C GLY A 320 -10.35 17.27 7.56
N THR A 321 -9.72 16.91 8.68
CA THR A 321 -9.45 17.89 9.77
C THR A 321 -7.94 18.09 9.89
N PRO A 322 -7.46 19.35 9.97
CA PRO A 322 -6.03 19.65 9.95
C PRO A 322 -5.31 19.36 11.28
N ASP A 323 -5.95 18.71 12.25
CA ASP A 323 -5.49 18.62 13.65
C ASP A 323 -4.08 18.04 13.82
N TYR A 324 -3.66 17.14 12.92
CA TYR A 324 -2.38 16.44 12.96
C TYR A 324 -1.34 17.03 11.99
N ILE A 325 -1.70 18.07 11.24
CA ILE A 325 -0.82 18.65 10.22
C ILE A 325 0.24 19.53 10.87
N ALA A 326 1.50 19.31 10.49
CA ALA A 326 2.62 20.12 10.99
C ALA A 326 2.57 21.57 10.46
N PRO A 327 3.03 22.57 11.24
CA PRO A 327 2.95 23.98 10.86
C PRO A 327 3.73 24.28 9.57
N GLU A 328 4.88 23.63 9.33
CA GLU A 328 5.67 23.79 8.11
C GLU A 328 4.95 23.31 6.84
N VAL A 329 4.06 22.31 6.97
CA VAL A 329 3.21 21.81 5.88
C VAL A 329 2.15 22.86 5.53
N LEU A 330 1.52 23.47 6.54
CA LEU A 330 0.55 24.56 6.35
C LEU A 330 1.18 25.81 5.75
N LEU A 331 2.40 26.15 6.19
CA LEU A 331 3.14 27.34 5.74
C LEU A 331 3.83 27.14 4.38
N LYS A 332 3.78 25.94 3.80
CA LYS A 332 4.40 25.60 2.50
C LYS A 332 5.90 25.94 2.42
N LYS A 333 6.64 25.91 3.53
CA LYS A 333 8.05 26.33 3.59
C LYS A 333 9.06 25.28 3.10
N GLY A 334 8.60 24.26 2.37
CA GLY A 334 9.33 23.00 2.22
C GLY A 334 9.32 22.22 3.55
N TYR A 335 9.16 20.91 3.46
CA TYR A 335 9.12 20.02 4.62
C TYR A 335 9.68 18.65 4.23
N GLY A 336 10.26 17.95 5.20
CA GLY A 336 10.78 16.60 5.07
C GLY A 336 10.00 15.59 5.91
N MET A 337 10.70 14.52 6.30
CA MET A 337 10.18 13.41 7.11
C MET A 337 9.75 13.82 8.51
N GLU A 338 10.30 14.92 9.02
CA GLU A 338 10.04 15.44 10.36
C GLU A 338 8.56 15.79 10.62
N CYS A 339 7.77 16.03 9.58
CA CYS A 339 6.36 16.38 9.73
C CYS A 339 5.52 15.22 10.29
N ASP A 340 5.91 13.97 10.01
CA ASP A 340 5.23 12.78 10.55
C ASP A 340 5.45 12.67 12.08
N TRP A 341 6.59 13.14 12.59
CA TRP A 341 6.86 13.18 14.04
C TRP A 341 6.03 14.24 14.77
N TRP A 342 5.65 15.33 14.10
CA TRP A 342 4.68 16.28 14.65
C TRP A 342 3.31 15.61 14.82
N SER A 343 2.85 14.91 13.79
CA SER A 343 1.59 14.17 13.82
C SER A 343 1.58 13.13 14.95
N LEU A 344 2.69 12.41 15.16
CA LEU A 344 2.87 11.51 16.30
C LEU A 344 2.67 12.23 17.65
N GLY A 345 3.25 13.42 17.82
CA GLY A 345 3.06 14.23 19.04
C GLY A 345 1.62 14.67 19.27
N ALA A 346 0.91 15.01 18.20
CA ALA A 346 -0.51 15.37 18.27
C ALA A 346 -1.39 14.17 18.63
N ILE A 347 -1.09 12.99 18.07
CA ILE A 347 -1.78 11.73 18.40
C ILE A 347 -1.50 11.31 19.84
N MET A 348 -0.24 11.38 20.30
CA MET A 348 0.12 11.08 21.68
C MET A 348 -0.63 12.00 22.66
N TYR A 349 -0.74 13.30 22.34
CA TYR A 349 -1.53 14.23 23.14
C TYR A 349 -3.01 13.80 23.17
N GLU A 350 -3.60 13.47 22.02
CA GLU A 350 -4.99 13.03 21.94
C GLU A 350 -5.24 11.74 22.72
N MET A 351 -4.34 10.75 22.63
CA MET A 351 -4.43 9.51 23.41
C MET A 351 -4.52 9.79 24.91
N LEU A 352 -3.74 10.75 25.41
CA LEU A 352 -3.62 11.02 26.83
C LEU A 352 -4.62 12.06 27.37
N VAL A 353 -5.06 12.98 26.51
CA VAL A 353 -5.93 14.12 26.90
C VAL A 353 -7.37 13.95 26.42
N GLY A 354 -7.58 13.15 25.37
CA GLY A 354 -8.87 12.80 24.78
C GLY A 354 -9.28 13.63 23.56
N TYR A 355 -8.54 14.70 23.23
CA TYR A 355 -8.78 15.50 22.03
C TYR A 355 -7.46 16.08 21.49
N PRO A 356 -7.38 16.44 20.19
CA PRO A 356 -6.16 16.98 19.61
C PRO A 356 -5.76 18.33 20.22
N PRO A 357 -4.45 18.63 20.33
CA PRO A 357 -3.95 19.80 21.07
C PRO A 357 -4.42 21.15 20.52
N PHE A 358 -4.72 21.21 19.22
CA PHE A 358 -5.10 22.45 18.53
C PHE A 358 -6.54 22.46 18.04
N TYR A 359 -7.38 21.53 18.53
CA TYR A 359 -8.76 21.38 18.10
C TYR A 359 -9.57 22.69 18.21
N SER A 360 -10.43 22.93 17.22
CA SER A 360 -11.36 24.06 17.17
C SER A 360 -12.58 23.71 16.32
N ASP A 361 -13.66 24.45 16.51
CA ASP A 361 -14.94 24.21 15.81
C ASP A 361 -14.80 24.47 14.30
N GLU A 362 -13.90 25.36 13.89
CA GLU A 362 -13.63 25.72 12.50
C GLU A 362 -12.22 25.27 12.06
N PRO A 363 -12.06 24.55 10.93
CA PRO A 363 -10.76 24.09 10.46
C PRO A 363 -9.70 25.19 10.31
N MET A 364 -10.10 26.40 9.86
CA MET A 364 -9.19 27.54 9.75
C MET A 364 -8.73 28.05 11.11
N SER A 365 -9.57 27.94 12.14
CA SER A 365 -9.19 28.25 13.52
C SER A 365 -8.17 27.24 14.04
N THR A 366 -8.37 25.95 13.78
CA THR A 366 -7.37 24.90 14.04
C THR A 366 -6.03 25.21 13.37
N CYS A 367 -6.02 25.54 12.07
CA CYS A 367 -4.80 25.94 11.36
C CYS A 367 -4.10 27.14 12.02
N ARG A 368 -4.85 28.18 12.45
CA ARG A 368 -4.28 29.33 13.16
C ARG A 368 -3.65 28.94 14.49
N LYS A 369 -4.29 28.03 15.24
CA LYS A 369 -3.74 27.50 16.50
C LYS A 369 -2.45 26.70 16.26
N ILE A 370 -2.42 25.87 15.21
CA ILE A 370 -1.22 25.10 14.81
C ILE A 370 -0.06 26.02 14.45
N VAL A 371 -0.29 27.04 13.61
CA VAL A 371 0.76 28.01 13.24
C VAL A 371 1.28 28.77 14.47
N ASN A 372 0.41 29.04 15.44
CA ASN A 372 0.74 29.70 16.71
C ASN A 372 0.88 28.72 17.88
N TRP A 373 1.37 27.50 17.62
CA TRP A 373 1.39 26.40 18.60
C TRP A 373 2.05 26.78 19.92
N ARG A 374 3.08 27.64 19.91
CA ARG A 374 3.81 28.08 21.12
C ARG A 374 2.92 28.70 22.19
N THR A 375 1.84 29.37 21.78
CA THR A 375 0.90 30.03 22.69
C THR A 375 -0.38 29.20 22.94
N HIS A 376 -0.59 28.16 22.13
CA HIS A 376 -1.83 27.37 22.12
C HIS A 376 -1.65 25.94 22.64
N LEU A 377 -0.43 25.39 22.63
CA LEU A 377 -0.14 24.11 23.26
C LEU A 377 -0.23 24.28 24.78
N LYS A 378 -1.25 23.65 25.37
CA LYS A 378 -1.54 23.70 26.80
C LYS A 378 -1.89 22.31 27.28
N PHE A 379 -1.45 21.95 28.47
CA PHE A 379 -1.78 20.67 29.10
C PHE A 379 -2.82 20.90 30.19
N PRO A 380 -4.03 20.32 30.08
CA PRO A 380 -5.04 20.37 31.14
C PRO A 380 -4.49 19.74 32.43
N GLU A 381 -4.79 20.35 33.57
CA GLU A 381 -4.35 19.83 34.87
C GLU A 381 -5.07 18.51 35.21
N GLU A 382 -6.31 18.39 34.72
CA GLU A 382 -7.20 17.24 34.92
C GLU A 382 -6.67 15.97 34.26
N ALA A 383 -5.86 16.10 33.20
CA ALA A 383 -5.26 14.96 32.48
C ALA A 383 -4.14 14.27 33.27
N LYS A 384 -3.60 14.90 34.33
CA LYS A 384 -2.58 14.31 35.25
C LYS A 384 -1.36 13.67 34.56
N LEU A 385 -0.92 14.23 33.44
CA LEU A 385 0.21 13.70 32.67
C LEU A 385 1.54 13.78 33.43
N SER A 386 2.38 12.76 33.29
CA SER A 386 3.73 12.73 33.83
C SER A 386 4.60 13.85 33.23
N PRO A 387 5.65 14.29 33.95
CA PRO A 387 6.64 15.21 33.40
C PRO A 387 7.27 14.70 32.11
N GLU A 388 7.57 13.41 32.02
CA GLU A 388 8.18 12.76 30.86
C GLU A 388 7.23 12.74 29.65
N ALA A 389 5.92 12.53 29.88
CA ALA A 389 4.91 12.60 28.83
C ALA A 389 4.80 14.01 28.24
N LYS A 390 4.72 15.02 29.11
CA LYS A 390 4.68 16.44 28.71
C LYS A 390 5.96 16.84 27.97
N ASP A 391 7.12 16.36 28.41
CA ASP A 391 8.42 16.63 27.77
C ASP A 391 8.48 16.02 26.37
N LEU A 392 8.09 14.74 26.21
CA LEU A 392 8.07 14.09 24.90
C LEU A 392 7.14 14.81 23.91
N ILE A 393 5.90 15.10 24.33
CA ILE A 393 4.93 15.83 23.49
C ILE A 393 5.50 17.19 23.10
N SER A 394 6.09 17.93 24.04
CA SER A 394 6.65 19.26 23.79
C SER A 394 7.85 19.23 22.84
N LYS A 395 8.63 18.14 22.85
CA LYS A 395 9.77 17.92 21.94
C LYS A 395 9.38 17.38 20.56
N LEU A 396 8.18 16.83 20.40
CA LEU A 396 7.59 16.48 19.10
C LEU A 396 6.81 17.66 18.50
N LEU A 397 6.06 18.39 19.32
CA LEU A 397 5.27 19.56 18.94
C LEU A 397 6.08 20.85 19.07
N CYS A 398 7.21 20.91 18.37
CA CYS A 398 8.05 22.10 18.31
C CYS A 398 8.53 22.41 16.88
N ASN A 399 9.40 23.42 16.74
CA ASN A 399 10.01 23.73 15.46
C ASN A 399 10.85 22.53 14.95
N VAL A 400 10.88 22.37 13.62
CA VAL A 400 11.63 21.32 12.92
C VAL A 400 13.08 21.16 13.40
N ASP A 401 13.79 22.26 13.63
CA ASP A 401 15.22 22.26 13.98
C ASP A 401 15.51 21.67 15.38
N GLN A 402 14.53 21.70 16.28
CA GLN A 402 14.63 21.14 17.64
C GLN A 402 13.78 19.89 17.84
N ARG A 403 13.05 19.46 16.81
CA ARG A 403 12.11 18.35 16.91
C ARG A 403 12.85 17.02 17.08
N LEU A 404 12.42 16.22 18.05
CA LEU A 404 12.90 14.85 18.15
C LEU A 404 12.52 14.05 16.90
N GLY A 405 13.47 13.26 16.40
CA GLY A 405 13.28 12.46 15.19
C GLY A 405 13.86 13.11 13.93
N THR A 406 14.26 14.39 14.00
CA THR A 406 14.93 15.08 12.87
C THR A 406 16.26 14.42 12.51
N LYS A 407 16.99 13.84 13.47
CA LYS A 407 18.22 13.06 13.19
C LYS A 407 17.98 11.55 13.09
N GLY A 408 16.71 11.13 13.11
CA GLY A 408 16.31 9.73 13.06
C GLY A 408 15.50 9.30 14.28
N ALA A 409 14.75 8.20 14.12
CA ALA A 409 13.82 7.68 15.13
C ALA A 409 14.49 7.30 16.46
N ASP A 410 15.80 7.01 16.46
CA ASP A 410 16.53 6.62 17.67
C ASP A 410 16.54 7.72 18.75
N GLU A 411 16.47 9.00 18.36
CA GLU A 411 16.31 10.11 19.31
C GLU A 411 15.00 10.00 20.10
N ILE A 412 13.92 9.58 19.43
CA ILE A 412 12.61 9.36 20.05
C ILE A 412 12.66 8.12 20.93
N LYS A 413 13.24 7.02 20.43
CA LYS A 413 13.32 5.75 21.17
C LYS A 413 14.12 5.84 22.46
N ALA A 414 15.13 6.72 22.50
CA ALA A 414 15.96 6.97 23.67
C ALA A 414 15.28 7.85 24.74
N HIS A 415 14.10 8.40 24.46
CA HIS A 415 13.42 9.29 25.39
C HIS A 415 13.03 8.58 26.69
N PRO A 416 13.22 9.17 27.89
CA PRO A 416 12.91 8.53 29.17
C PRO A 416 11.47 8.05 29.33
N TRP A 417 10.52 8.65 28.60
CA TRP A 417 9.12 8.21 28.60
C TRP A 417 8.93 6.78 28.08
N PHE A 418 9.84 6.27 27.25
CA PHE A 418 9.84 4.88 26.76
C PHE A 418 10.62 3.91 27.64
N LYS A 419 11.04 4.32 28.85
CA LYS A 419 11.80 3.46 29.76
C LYS A 419 11.05 2.14 30.02
N GLY A 420 11.73 1.02 29.75
CA GLY A 420 11.18 -0.32 29.92
C GLY A 420 10.51 -0.90 28.68
N LEU A 421 10.40 -0.16 27.58
CA LEU A 421 9.86 -0.66 26.32
C LEU A 421 10.93 -1.47 25.55
N GLU A 422 10.64 -2.75 25.26
CA GLU A 422 11.49 -3.61 24.44
C GLU A 422 11.16 -3.44 22.94
N TRP A 423 11.83 -2.51 22.26
CA TRP A 423 11.58 -2.16 20.86
C TRP A 423 11.61 -3.35 19.89
N ASP A 424 12.60 -4.24 19.99
CA ASP A 424 12.78 -5.37 19.07
C ASP A 424 11.70 -6.46 19.22
N LYS A 425 11.03 -6.50 20.37
CA LYS A 425 9.99 -7.48 20.69
C LYS A 425 8.61 -6.87 20.81
N LEU A 426 8.43 -5.61 20.42
CA LEU A 426 7.18 -4.88 20.65
C LEU A 426 5.97 -5.55 19.97
N TYR A 427 6.17 -6.13 18.79
CA TYR A 427 5.15 -6.91 18.07
C TYR A 427 5.02 -8.38 18.52
N GLN A 428 5.81 -8.80 19.51
CA GLN A 428 5.79 -10.16 20.09
C GLN A 428 5.18 -10.17 21.49
N ILE A 429 5.18 -9.04 22.19
CA ILE A 429 4.51 -8.89 23.48
C ILE A 429 3.00 -8.74 23.28
N LYS A 430 2.22 -9.08 24.31
CA LYS A 430 0.76 -8.91 24.27
C LYS A 430 0.40 -7.42 24.14
N ALA A 431 -0.47 -7.09 23.20
CA ALA A 431 -0.93 -5.73 22.99
C ALA A 431 -1.67 -5.15 24.22
N ALA A 432 -1.60 -3.83 24.36
CA ALA A 432 -2.20 -3.10 25.47
C ALA A 432 -3.74 -3.22 25.50
N PHE A 433 -4.37 -3.25 24.33
CA PHE A 433 -5.79 -3.51 24.16
C PHE A 433 -6.00 -4.58 23.09
N ILE A 434 -6.79 -5.61 23.41
CA ILE A 434 -7.16 -6.66 22.46
C ILE A 434 -8.61 -6.39 22.03
N PRO A 435 -8.87 -6.13 20.73
CA PRO A 435 -10.21 -5.91 20.25
C PRO A 435 -11.04 -7.19 20.34
N GLU A 436 -12.33 -7.03 20.66
CA GLU A 436 -13.28 -8.12 20.56
C GLU A 436 -13.54 -8.41 19.09
N VAL A 437 -13.33 -9.67 18.68
CA VAL A 437 -13.51 -10.15 17.30
C VAL A 437 -14.10 -11.55 17.38
N ASN A 438 -15.36 -11.70 16.95
CA ASN A 438 -16.13 -12.93 17.08
C ASN A 438 -15.87 -13.92 15.94
N ASP A 439 -15.64 -13.41 14.73
CA ASP A 439 -15.42 -14.21 13.52
C ASP A 439 -14.57 -13.47 12.47
N GLU A 440 -14.25 -14.15 11.37
CA GLU A 440 -13.35 -13.62 10.31
C GLU A 440 -13.95 -12.47 9.49
N LEU A 441 -15.27 -12.28 9.53
CA LEU A 441 -16.00 -11.21 8.86
C LEU A 441 -16.52 -10.14 9.84
N ASP A 442 -16.13 -10.23 11.11
CA ASP A 442 -16.67 -9.38 12.17
C ASP A 442 -16.30 -7.90 11.97
N THR A 443 -17.31 -7.09 11.73
CA THR A 443 -17.19 -5.64 11.49
C THR A 443 -17.54 -4.79 12.70
N GLN A 444 -17.68 -5.36 13.91
CA GLN A 444 -18.11 -4.60 15.09
C GLN A 444 -17.17 -3.45 15.47
N ASN A 445 -15.90 -3.52 15.07
CA ASN A 445 -14.89 -2.49 15.31
C ASN A 445 -14.85 -1.40 14.23
N PHE A 446 -15.74 -1.46 13.25
CA PHE A 446 -15.88 -0.47 12.19
C PHE A 446 -17.17 0.33 12.34
N GLU A 447 -17.17 1.55 11.80
CA GLU A 447 -18.40 2.31 11.68
C GLU A 447 -19.35 1.66 10.65
N LYS A 448 -20.64 1.63 10.98
CA LYS A 448 -21.65 1.04 10.10
C LYS A 448 -22.05 2.05 9.04
N PHE A 449 -21.89 1.69 7.78
CA PHE A 449 -22.29 2.51 6.64
C PHE A 449 -23.72 2.16 6.22
N GLU A 450 -24.58 3.17 6.05
CA GLU A 450 -25.88 2.96 5.40
C GLU A 450 -25.65 2.62 3.92
N GLU A 451 -25.92 1.38 3.56
CA GLU A 451 -25.93 0.94 2.17
C GLU A 451 -27.18 1.51 1.51
N ALA A 452 -27.04 2.63 0.80
CA ALA A 452 -28.05 3.03 -0.16
C ALA A 452 -28.16 1.88 -1.18
N ASP A 453 -29.36 1.30 -1.33
CA ASP A 453 -29.69 0.23 -2.29
C ASP A 453 -29.24 0.62 -3.71
N SER A 454 -27.96 0.36 -3.98
CA SER A 454 -27.30 0.72 -5.22
C SER A 454 -27.38 -0.52 -6.09
N GLN A 455 -28.44 -0.56 -6.89
CA GLN A 455 -28.71 -1.54 -7.94
C GLN A 455 -27.42 -2.16 -8.47
N ILE A 456 -27.33 -3.48 -8.34
CA ILE A 456 -26.40 -4.32 -9.09
C ILE A 456 -26.74 -4.12 -10.57
N GLN A 457 -26.16 -3.10 -11.20
CA GLN A 457 -26.09 -3.04 -12.65
C GLN A 457 -25.03 -4.06 -13.04
N SER A 458 -25.49 -5.28 -13.34
CA SER A 458 -24.68 -6.25 -14.07
C SER A 458 -24.32 -5.60 -15.40
N SER A 459 -23.10 -5.10 -15.53
CA SER A 459 -22.61 -4.67 -16.83
C SER A 459 -22.56 -5.90 -17.73
N THR A 460 -23.14 -5.73 -18.91
CA THR A 460 -23.32 -6.76 -19.92
C THR A 460 -22.01 -7.43 -20.29
N LYS A 461 -22.04 -8.78 -20.34
CA LYS A 461 -20.97 -9.66 -20.83
C LYS A 461 -20.32 -9.08 -22.10
N ALA A 462 -19.09 -8.59 -21.99
CA ALA A 462 -18.23 -8.38 -23.15
C ALA A 462 -17.28 -9.57 -23.25
N GLY A 463 -17.45 -10.37 -24.30
CA GLY A 463 -16.61 -11.54 -24.59
C GLY A 463 -15.12 -11.20 -24.75
N PRO A 464 -14.26 -12.21 -24.67
CA PRO A 464 -12.82 -12.02 -24.67
C PRO A 464 -12.36 -11.60 -26.08
N TRP A 465 -11.41 -10.65 -26.13
CA TRP A 465 -10.68 -10.19 -27.32
C TRP A 465 -11.34 -9.09 -28.18
N ARG A 466 -11.33 -7.85 -27.69
CA ARG A 466 -10.82 -6.64 -28.39
C ARG A 466 -11.21 -5.39 -27.62
N LYS A 467 -10.31 -4.82 -26.83
CA LYS A 467 -10.40 -3.41 -26.41
C LYS A 467 -9.02 -2.77 -26.47
N MET A 468 -8.85 -1.82 -27.38
CA MET A 468 -7.70 -0.91 -27.40
C MET A 468 -7.64 -0.13 -26.09
N LEU A 469 -6.43 0.13 -25.60
CA LEU A 469 -6.19 0.99 -24.44
C LEU A 469 -6.94 2.33 -24.62
N SER A 470 -7.94 2.56 -23.77
CA SER A 470 -8.59 3.86 -23.65
C SER A 470 -7.54 4.91 -23.24
N SER A 471 -7.71 6.17 -23.63
CA SER A 471 -6.79 7.25 -23.20
C SER A 471 -6.70 7.36 -21.67
N LYS A 472 -7.74 6.92 -20.95
CA LYS A 472 -7.77 6.86 -19.49
C LYS A 472 -6.82 5.80 -18.92
N ASP A 473 -6.61 4.69 -19.62
CA ASP A 473 -5.77 3.57 -19.16
C ASP A 473 -4.27 3.85 -19.29
N ILE A 474 -3.88 4.78 -20.18
CA ILE A 474 -2.49 5.19 -20.37
C ILE A 474 -1.89 5.70 -19.04
N ASN A 475 -2.67 6.41 -18.24
CA ASN A 475 -2.24 6.97 -16.96
C ASN A 475 -2.03 5.92 -15.86
N PHE A 476 -2.61 4.73 -16.01
CA PHE A 476 -2.56 3.63 -15.04
C PHE A 476 -1.83 2.39 -15.58
N VAL A 477 -1.02 2.55 -16.63
CA VAL A 477 -0.13 1.49 -17.13
C VAL A 477 0.81 1.03 -16.01
N GLY A 478 0.89 -0.28 -15.81
CA GLY A 478 1.70 -0.88 -14.75
C GLY A 478 1.04 -0.94 -13.39
N TYR A 479 -0.21 -0.49 -13.22
CA TYR A 479 -0.94 -0.56 -11.94
C TYR A 479 -1.08 -1.99 -11.41
N THR A 480 -1.19 -3.00 -12.29
CA THR A 480 -1.37 -4.40 -11.90
C THR A 480 -0.12 -4.97 -11.21
N TYR A 481 -0.28 -5.39 -9.96
CA TYR A 481 0.73 -6.05 -9.13
C TYR A 481 0.14 -7.33 -8.51
N LYS A 482 0.95 -8.36 -8.31
CA LYS A 482 0.57 -9.58 -7.60
C LYS A 482 1.77 -10.04 -6.78
N ASN A 483 1.61 -10.11 -5.47
CA ASN A 483 2.62 -10.65 -4.57
C ASN A 483 2.55 -12.19 -4.62
N PHE A 484 3.34 -12.78 -5.51
CA PHE A 484 3.33 -14.23 -5.74
C PHE A 484 3.87 -15.04 -4.56
N GLU A 485 4.64 -14.43 -3.65
CA GLU A 485 5.18 -15.15 -2.49
C GLU A 485 4.11 -15.31 -1.42
N ILE A 486 3.29 -14.29 -1.18
CA ILE A 486 2.22 -14.34 -0.18
C ILE A 486 0.97 -15.08 -0.70
N VAL A 487 0.55 -14.82 -1.95
CA VAL A 487 -0.71 -15.37 -2.50
C VAL A 487 -0.62 -16.88 -2.77
N ASN A 488 0.58 -17.41 -3.03
CA ASN A 488 0.76 -18.81 -3.43
C ASN A 488 1.50 -19.67 -2.39
N ASP A 489 1.87 -19.13 -1.22
CA ASP A 489 2.58 -19.91 -0.18
C ASP A 489 1.75 -21.14 0.24
N ASN A 490 0.42 -20.97 0.31
CA ASN A 490 -0.53 -22.05 0.59
C ASN A 490 -0.70 -23.05 -0.57
N GLN A 491 -0.33 -22.69 -1.80
CA GLN A 491 -0.58 -23.52 -2.98
C GLN A 491 0.62 -24.40 -3.37
N LEU A 492 1.86 -23.95 -3.09
CA LEU A 492 3.09 -24.70 -3.40
C LEU A 492 4.21 -24.44 -2.36
N PRO A 493 4.12 -24.99 -1.14
CA PRO A 493 5.23 -24.94 -0.18
C PRO A 493 6.50 -25.54 -0.81
N GLY A 494 7.62 -24.82 -0.72
CA GLY A 494 8.95 -25.27 -1.18
C GLY A 494 9.63 -24.40 -2.26
N ILE A 495 8.90 -23.70 -3.13
CA ILE A 495 9.55 -22.77 -4.10
C ILE A 495 10.06 -21.50 -3.40
N ALA A 496 9.34 -21.01 -2.38
CA ALA A 496 9.70 -19.84 -1.59
C ALA A 496 10.93 -20.08 -0.69
N GLU A 497 11.09 -21.28 -0.13
CA GLU A 497 12.24 -21.64 0.70
C GLU A 497 13.56 -21.67 -0.10
N LEU A 498 13.50 -22.09 -1.36
CA LEU A 498 14.65 -22.05 -2.27
C LEU A 498 15.07 -20.62 -2.66
N LYS A 499 14.23 -19.60 -2.40
CA LYS A 499 14.54 -18.18 -2.66
C LYS A 499 15.22 -17.46 -1.48
N LYS A 500 15.06 -17.92 -0.23
CA LYS A 500 15.69 -17.27 0.93
C LYS A 500 17.21 -17.41 0.83
N LYS A 501 17.93 -16.28 0.76
CA LYS A 501 19.40 -16.25 0.68
C LYS A 501 20.00 -16.97 1.90
N SER A 502 20.70 -18.07 1.63
CA SER A 502 21.50 -18.83 2.61
C SER A 502 22.60 -17.95 3.22
N THR A 503 22.44 -17.54 4.47
CA THR A 503 23.54 -17.07 5.32
C THR A 503 24.15 -18.24 6.10
N LYS A 504 25.31 -18.71 5.62
CA LYS A 504 26.28 -19.65 6.19
C LYS A 504 25.90 -21.15 6.34
N PRO A 505 26.86 -22.07 6.16
CA PRO A 505 26.60 -23.51 6.09
C PRO A 505 26.61 -24.14 7.49
N LYS A 506 25.53 -24.80 7.85
CA LYS A 506 25.56 -25.99 8.70
C LYS A 506 24.90 -27.10 7.90
N ARG A 507 25.57 -28.25 7.78
CA ARG A 507 25.06 -29.45 7.10
C ARG A 507 23.62 -29.73 7.56
N PRO A 508 22.60 -29.60 6.71
CA PRO A 508 21.29 -30.15 7.00
C PRO A 508 21.32 -31.63 6.58
N SER A 509 20.86 -32.53 7.45
CA SER A 509 20.48 -33.87 6.98
C SER A 509 19.18 -33.76 6.17
N ILE A 510 19.04 -34.61 5.15
CA ILE A 510 17.89 -34.65 4.22
C ILE A 510 16.51 -34.68 4.93
N LYS A 511 16.47 -35.04 6.22
CA LYS A 511 15.24 -35.07 7.03
C LYS A 511 14.60 -33.69 7.29
N SER A 512 15.35 -32.58 7.27
CA SER A 512 14.78 -31.27 7.65
C SER A 512 14.07 -30.52 6.52
N LEU A 513 14.04 -31.06 5.29
CA LEU A 513 13.40 -30.42 4.14
C LEU A 513 11.95 -30.89 3.93
N PHE A 514 11.49 -31.93 4.64
CA PHE A 514 10.28 -32.66 4.25
C PHE A 514 9.43 -33.24 5.41
N GLU A 515 9.58 -32.78 6.66
CA GLU A 515 8.64 -33.15 7.73
C GLU A 515 7.66 -32.00 8.01
N ASP A 516 6.41 -32.19 7.59
CA ASP A 516 5.21 -31.83 8.36
C ASP A 516 4.02 -32.64 7.81
N GLU A 517 3.91 -33.90 8.24
CA GLU A 517 2.66 -34.64 8.45
C GLU A 517 3.00 -35.91 9.26
N SER A 518 3.06 -35.80 10.59
CA SER A 518 2.66 -36.85 11.55
C SER A 518 3.03 -36.49 12.99
N ALA A 519 2.14 -35.77 13.66
CA ALA A 519 2.10 -35.76 15.12
C ALA A 519 0.66 -35.95 15.61
N ALA A 520 0.12 -37.15 15.36
CA ALA A 520 -0.98 -37.68 16.14
C ALA A 520 -0.77 -39.18 16.36
N ALA A 521 -0.46 -39.51 17.62
CA ALA A 521 -0.63 -40.78 18.33
C ALA A 521 0.20 -42.02 17.91
N ASN A 522 0.99 -42.48 18.88
CA ASN A 522 1.47 -43.85 19.02
C ASN A 522 0.30 -44.86 19.04
N GLN A 523 0.26 -45.82 18.11
CA GLN A 523 0.15 -47.28 18.32
C GLN A 523 -0.01 -48.03 16.96
N PRO A 524 0.39 -49.33 16.87
CA PRO A 524 0.77 -49.96 15.60
C PRO A 524 -0.25 -50.97 15.07
N VAL A 525 -0.68 -50.91 13.80
CA VAL A 525 -1.20 -52.09 13.08
C VAL A 525 -0.99 -51.97 11.56
N GLN A 526 -0.63 -53.11 10.95
CA GLN A 526 -0.36 -53.46 9.54
C GLN A 526 -1.25 -52.82 8.45
N GLY A 527 -0.69 -52.57 7.25
CA GLY A 527 -1.51 -52.55 6.02
C GLY A 527 -0.98 -51.81 4.77
N SER A 528 -0.21 -52.52 3.94
CA SER A 528 -0.33 -52.63 2.47
C SER A 528 -0.41 -51.40 1.53
N PHE A 529 0.62 -51.32 0.69
CA PHE A 529 0.95 -50.49 -0.47
C PHE A 529 -0.02 -50.54 -1.69
N LEU A 530 -1.35 -50.49 -1.54
CA LEU A 530 -2.28 -50.66 -2.69
C LEU A 530 -3.45 -49.65 -2.77
N GLY A 531 -3.20 -48.35 -2.55
CA GLY A 531 -4.24 -47.31 -2.64
C GLY A 531 -4.06 -46.23 -3.72
N LEU A 532 -2.94 -46.20 -4.45
CA LEU A 532 -2.56 -45.03 -5.27
C LEU A 532 -2.32 -45.36 -6.76
N LEU A 533 -3.24 -46.11 -7.38
CA LEU A 533 -3.33 -46.14 -8.83
C LEU A 533 -4.77 -45.83 -9.29
N PRO A 534 -4.94 -45.04 -10.37
CA PRO A 534 -6.25 -44.73 -10.93
C PRO A 534 -6.84 -45.96 -11.64
N PRO A 535 -8.17 -46.18 -11.62
CA PRO A 535 -8.76 -47.29 -12.35
C PRO A 535 -8.66 -47.02 -13.85
N LYS A 536 -8.15 -48.02 -14.59
CA LYS A 536 -8.18 -48.08 -16.04
C LYS A 536 -9.61 -48.32 -16.53
N ILE A 537 -9.96 -47.61 -17.58
CA ILE A 537 -11.07 -47.92 -18.49
C ILE A 537 -10.66 -49.15 -19.30
N ASP A 538 -11.57 -50.13 -19.46
CA ASP A 538 -11.62 -50.98 -20.66
C ASP A 538 -13.07 -51.49 -20.87
N GLU A 539 -13.43 -51.53 -22.16
CA GLU A 539 -14.72 -51.93 -22.73
C GLU A 539 -15.00 -53.44 -22.58
N ALA A 540 -16.26 -53.81 -22.35
CA ALA A 540 -17.12 -54.51 -23.34
C ALA A 540 -18.20 -55.41 -22.70
N SER A 541 -19.41 -55.26 -23.27
CA SER A 541 -20.44 -56.30 -23.54
C SER A 541 -21.55 -56.62 -22.51
N GLU A 542 -22.76 -56.62 -23.08
CA GLU A 542 -24.03 -57.31 -22.71
C GLU A 542 -25.11 -56.58 -21.89
N LEU A 543 -26.08 -56.01 -22.64
CA LEU A 543 -27.54 -56.00 -22.39
C LEU A 543 -28.05 -57.43 -22.06
N PRO A 544 -29.25 -57.67 -21.43
CA PRO A 544 -30.48 -56.89 -21.60
C PRO A 544 -31.43 -56.78 -20.38
N SER A 545 -32.46 -55.93 -20.51
CA SER A 545 -33.90 -56.26 -20.35
C SER A 545 -34.75 -55.23 -19.59
N ARG A 546 -35.90 -55.00 -20.22
CA ARG A 546 -37.06 -54.14 -19.91
C ARG A 546 -37.68 -54.32 -18.52
N SER A 547 -38.37 -53.25 -18.11
CA SER A 547 -39.69 -53.12 -17.45
C SER A 547 -39.58 -52.21 -16.23
N LYS A 548 -40.39 -51.17 -16.01
CA LYS A 548 -41.66 -50.69 -16.56
C LYS A 548 -41.67 -49.16 -16.45
#